data_AF-S4PFF9-F1
#
_entry.id   AF-S4PFF9-F1
#
_cell.length_a   1.000
_cell.length_b   1.000
_cell.length_c   1.000
_cell.angle_alpha   90.00
_cell.angle_beta   90.00
_cell.angle_gamma   90.00
#
_symmetry.space_group_name_H-M   'P 1'
#
loop_
_entity.id
_entity.type
_entity.pdbx_description
1 polymer ?
#
loop_
_entity_poly.entity_id
_entity_poly.type
_entity_poly.pdbx_seq_one_letter_code
_entity_poly.pdbx_strand_id
1 'polypeptide(L)'
;MIHVGVSSVANCITLETQAHRKGYQRLDYFNKCPANFACSAEGAIRIHTKLDAERICKDYNDNPLMETSAITSKDAGRYLCEYIYYTSLSVNNKRTLFVHVPDMNIYSTDQTARALERILELCLEQIAADDAAKEVTEKPKNKCLLE
;
A
#
# COMPACT_ATOMS: atom_id res chain seq x y z
N MET A 1 -4.14 -6.48 -3.47
CA MET A 1 -2.77 -6.55 -4.02
C MET A 1 -1.85 -5.86 -3.04
N ILE A 2 -0.81 -6.56 -2.56
CA ILE A 2 0.26 -5.95 -1.77
C ILE A 2 1.55 -6.16 -2.57
N HIS A 3 2.20 -5.06 -2.91
CA HIS A 3 3.55 -5.09 -3.49
C HIS A 3 4.58 -4.92 -2.38
N VAL A 4 5.70 -5.63 -2.51
CA VAL A 4 6.80 -5.56 -1.54
C VAL A 4 8.09 -5.22 -2.26
N GLY A 5 8.81 -4.24 -1.76
CA GLY A 5 10.12 -3.83 -2.26
C GLY A 5 11.15 -3.74 -1.14
N VAL A 6 12.40 -4.10 -1.41
CA VAL A 6 13.48 -3.91 -0.44
C VAL A 6 14.03 -2.49 -0.56
N SER A 7 14.21 -1.81 0.56
CA SER A 7 14.85 -0.50 0.64
C SER A 7 16.10 -0.59 1.51
N SER A 8 17.28 -0.35 0.91
CA SER A 8 18.56 -0.37 1.62
C SER A 8 18.77 0.81 2.58
N VAL A 9 17.84 1.77 2.59
CA VAL A 9 17.87 2.94 3.48
C VAL A 9 16.76 2.89 4.53
N ALA A 10 15.87 1.90 4.46
CA ALA A 10 14.84 1.71 5.47
C ALA A 10 15.44 1.05 6.70
N ASN A 11 15.02 1.51 7.88
CA ASN A 11 15.39 0.92 9.18
C ASN A 11 14.19 0.21 9.85
N CYS A 12 13.03 0.24 9.19
CA CYS A 12 11.78 -0.35 9.65
C CYS A 12 10.86 -0.61 8.45
N ILE A 13 9.73 -1.28 8.69
CA ILE A 13 8.72 -1.49 7.64
C ILE A 13 8.09 -0.16 7.25
N THR A 14 7.90 0.10 5.97
CA THR A 14 7.36 1.37 5.47
C THR A 14 6.13 1.12 4.59
N LEU A 15 4.97 1.64 5.02
CA LEU A 15 3.71 1.57 4.30
C LEU A 15 3.55 2.81 3.40
N GLU A 16 3.54 2.62 2.09
CA GLU A 16 3.43 3.72 1.15
C GLU A 16 1.97 4.15 0.98
N THR A 17 1.68 5.42 1.23
CA THR A 17 0.33 5.98 1.24
C THR A 17 -0.13 6.53 -0.12
N GLN A 18 0.82 6.76 -1.02
CA GLN A 18 0.57 7.36 -2.33
C GLN A 18 1.66 7.00 -3.33
N ALA A 19 1.33 7.13 -4.61
CA ALA A 19 2.28 6.98 -5.70
C ALA A 19 2.24 8.13 -6.69
N HIS A 20 3.36 8.34 -7.38
CA HIS A 20 3.52 9.42 -8.37
C HIS A 20 3.64 8.91 -9.80
N ARG A 21 2.92 9.56 -10.71
CA ARG A 21 2.96 9.25 -12.14
C ARG A 21 4.26 9.70 -12.81
N LYS A 22 4.96 10.70 -12.27
CA LYS A 22 6.08 11.37 -12.94
C LYS A 22 7.31 11.47 -12.05
N GLY A 23 8.46 11.71 -12.68
CA GLY A 23 9.73 11.97 -12.01
C GLY A 23 10.70 10.79 -12.05
N TYR A 24 10.46 9.79 -12.90
CA TYR A 24 11.37 8.68 -13.10
C TYR A 24 12.62 9.16 -13.83
N GLN A 25 13.79 9.07 -13.22
CA GLN A 25 15.07 9.49 -13.83
C GLN A 25 16.12 8.37 -13.82
N ARG A 26 15.92 7.38 -12.95
CA ARG A 26 16.85 6.27 -12.79
C ARG A 26 16.62 5.22 -13.87
N LEU A 27 17.70 4.77 -14.49
CA LEU A 27 17.69 3.67 -15.46
C LEU A 27 17.49 2.33 -14.74
N ASP A 28 16.72 1.44 -15.37
CA ASP A 28 16.52 0.07 -14.91
C ASP A 28 17.67 -0.87 -15.29
N TYR A 29 17.51 -2.15 -14.99
CA TYR A 29 18.49 -3.19 -15.31
C TYR A 29 18.82 -3.27 -16.81
N PHE A 30 17.89 -2.89 -17.68
CA PHE A 30 18.08 -2.84 -19.14
C PHE A 30 18.51 -1.47 -19.64
N ASN A 31 18.97 -0.58 -18.75
CA ASN A 31 19.31 0.81 -19.05
C ASN A 31 18.14 1.60 -19.67
N LYS A 32 16.91 1.32 -19.24
CA LYS A 32 15.70 2.01 -19.71
C LYS A 32 15.07 2.87 -18.64
N CYS A 33 14.38 3.92 -19.08
CA CYS A 33 13.51 4.75 -18.26
C CYS A 33 12.16 4.88 -18.97
N PRO A 34 11.03 5.04 -18.26
CA PRO A 34 9.74 5.28 -18.90
C PRO A 34 9.78 6.53 -19.80
N ALA A 35 9.07 6.45 -20.94
CA ALA A 35 8.94 7.59 -21.84
C ALA A 35 8.38 8.82 -21.10
N ASN A 36 8.91 10.00 -21.42
CA ASN A 36 8.54 11.26 -20.76
C ASN A 36 8.74 11.25 -19.23
N PHE A 37 9.58 10.35 -18.70
CA PHE A 37 9.83 10.22 -17.26
C PHE A 37 8.54 9.99 -16.47
N ALA A 38 7.59 9.24 -17.07
CA ALA A 38 6.24 9.06 -16.56
C ALA A 38 5.73 7.62 -16.71
N CYS A 39 4.94 7.16 -15.75
CA CYS A 39 4.21 5.90 -15.84
C CYS A 39 3.14 5.99 -16.93
N SER A 40 3.04 4.95 -17.75
CA SER A 40 2.07 4.88 -18.87
C SER A 40 0.63 4.68 -18.40
N ALA A 41 0.42 4.22 -17.16
CA ALA A 41 -0.91 4.11 -16.59
C ALA A 41 -1.61 5.48 -16.55
N GLU A 42 -2.91 5.45 -16.83
CA GLU A 42 -3.76 6.63 -16.82
C GLU A 42 -4.19 6.99 -15.39
N GLY A 43 -4.41 8.28 -15.15
CA GLY A 43 -4.87 8.77 -13.86
C GLY A 43 -4.24 10.08 -13.44
N ALA A 44 -4.58 10.51 -12.22
CA ALA A 44 -4.06 11.72 -11.62
C ALA A 44 -2.53 11.66 -11.44
N ILE A 45 -1.85 12.81 -11.40
CA ILE A 45 -0.39 12.90 -11.19
C ILE A 45 0.04 12.16 -9.92
N ARG A 46 -0.85 12.10 -8.93
CA ARG A 46 -0.67 11.35 -7.69
C ARG A 46 -1.95 10.57 -7.39
N ILE A 47 -1.80 9.31 -7.00
CA ILE A 47 -2.90 8.46 -6.55
C ILE A 47 -2.58 8.01 -5.13
N HIS A 48 -3.57 8.10 -4.24
CA HIS A 48 -3.46 7.60 -2.87
C HIS A 48 -4.12 6.24 -2.78
N THR A 49 -3.58 5.37 -1.93
CA THR A 49 -4.35 4.20 -1.49
C THR A 49 -5.55 4.68 -0.67
N LYS A 50 -6.66 3.95 -0.77
CA LYS A 50 -7.83 4.14 0.10
C LYS A 50 -7.84 3.17 1.28
N LEU A 51 -6.84 2.28 1.37
CA LEU A 51 -6.55 1.61 2.64
C LEU A 51 -6.03 2.66 3.63
N ASP A 52 -6.43 2.54 4.88
CA ASP A 52 -6.02 3.46 5.94
C ASP A 52 -4.66 3.00 6.46
N ALA A 53 -3.63 3.31 5.68
CA ALA A 53 -2.25 2.93 5.99
C ALA A 53 -1.77 3.53 7.31
N GLU A 54 -2.30 4.67 7.75
CA GLU A 54 -1.99 5.25 9.06
C GLU A 54 -2.56 4.39 10.19
N ARG A 55 -3.82 3.97 10.08
CA ARG A 55 -4.41 3.02 11.02
C ARG A 55 -3.70 1.67 11.01
N ILE A 56 -3.41 1.10 9.84
CA ILE A 56 -2.66 -0.16 9.72
C ILE A 56 -1.29 -0.02 10.41
N CYS A 57 -0.58 1.09 10.17
CA CYS A 57 0.70 1.38 10.82
C CYS A 57 0.57 1.45 12.35
N LYS A 58 -0.47 2.12 12.84
CA LYS A 58 -0.75 2.22 14.28
C LYS A 58 -1.05 0.85 14.88
N ASP A 59 -2.02 0.13 14.33
CA ASP A 59 -2.48 -1.18 14.82
C ASP A 59 -1.36 -2.25 14.73
N TYR A 60 -0.43 -2.09 13.79
CA TYR A 60 0.79 -2.89 13.70
C TYR A 60 1.74 -2.63 14.88
N ASN A 61 2.06 -1.35 15.15
CA ASN A 61 3.00 -0.97 16.21
C ASN A 61 2.42 -1.17 17.63
N ASP A 62 1.09 -1.13 17.78
CA ASP A 62 0.43 -1.40 19.04
C ASP A 62 0.42 -2.90 19.41
N ASN A 63 0.79 -3.79 18.49
CA ASN A 63 0.85 -5.23 18.75
C ASN A 63 2.18 -5.60 19.46
N PRO A 64 2.13 -6.01 20.75
CA PRO A 64 3.34 -6.30 21.53
C PRO A 64 4.09 -7.56 21.09
N LEU A 65 3.50 -8.38 20.21
CA LEU A 65 4.14 -9.58 19.66
C LEU A 65 5.07 -9.24 18.48
N MET A 66 5.00 -8.03 17.94
CA MET A 66 5.83 -7.62 16.81
C MET A 66 7.20 -7.18 17.29
N GLU A 67 8.24 -7.85 16.78
CA GLU A 67 9.65 -7.52 17.03
C GLU A 67 10.18 -6.39 16.13
N THR A 68 9.33 -5.89 15.22
CA THR A 68 9.67 -4.90 14.20
C THR A 68 8.71 -3.73 14.29
N SER A 69 9.09 -2.59 13.72
CA SER A 69 8.24 -1.40 13.69
C SER A 69 7.84 -1.04 12.27
N ALA A 70 6.77 -0.25 12.16
CA ALA A 70 6.28 0.28 10.90
C ALA A 70 6.15 1.81 10.93
N ILE A 71 6.33 2.45 9.78
CA ILE A 71 6.04 3.86 9.53
C ILE A 71 5.23 4.01 8.24
N THR A 72 4.62 5.17 8.02
CA THR A 72 4.03 5.54 6.74
C THR A 72 4.95 6.44 5.93
N SER A 73 4.88 6.33 4.59
CA SER A 73 5.64 7.16 3.65
C SER A 73 4.74 7.67 2.53
N LYS A 74 5.18 8.76 1.90
CA LYS A 74 4.53 9.39 0.73
C LYS A 74 5.39 9.28 -0.54
N ASP A 75 6.47 8.54 -0.48
CA ASP A 75 7.44 8.41 -1.56
C ASP A 75 7.98 6.98 -1.64
N ALA A 76 7.44 6.21 -2.59
CA ALA A 76 7.87 4.85 -2.86
C ALA A 76 9.17 4.78 -3.70
N GLY A 77 9.84 5.92 -3.94
CA GLY A 77 11.07 5.99 -4.71
C GLY A 77 10.83 5.84 -6.21
N ARG A 78 11.05 6.94 -6.96
CA ARG A 78 10.84 7.13 -8.42
C ARG A 78 11.65 6.18 -9.34
N TYR A 79 11.48 4.89 -9.14
CA TYR A 79 12.08 3.77 -9.83
C TYR A 79 11.00 2.67 -9.99
N LEU A 80 11.35 1.38 -9.94
CA LEU A 80 10.40 0.29 -10.17
C LEU A 80 9.33 0.17 -9.08
N CYS A 81 9.65 0.41 -7.81
CA CYS A 81 8.70 0.35 -6.70
C CYS A 81 7.52 1.31 -6.91
N GLU A 82 7.82 2.60 -7.12
CA GLU A 82 6.82 3.61 -7.48
C GLU A 82 6.06 3.25 -8.76
N TYR A 83 6.75 2.74 -9.79
CA TYR A 83 6.12 2.42 -11.07
C TYR A 83 5.04 1.34 -10.93
N ILE A 84 5.35 0.23 -10.25
CA ILE A 84 4.39 -0.88 -10.07
C ILE A 84 3.28 -0.51 -9.08
N TYR A 85 3.62 0.32 -8.07
CA TYR A 85 2.63 0.82 -7.12
C TYR A 85 1.62 1.73 -7.82
N TYR A 86 2.10 2.73 -8.57
CA TYR A 86 1.25 3.65 -9.33
C TYR A 86 0.37 2.88 -10.32
N THR A 87 0.96 1.94 -11.07
CA THR A 87 0.22 1.11 -12.03
C THR A 87 -0.93 0.37 -11.34
N SER A 88 -0.69 -0.25 -10.19
CA SER A 88 -1.72 -1.01 -9.47
C SER A 88 -2.77 -0.12 -8.81
N LEU A 89 -2.36 1.04 -8.29
CA LEU A 89 -3.28 2.05 -7.75
C LEU A 89 -4.23 2.60 -8.82
N SER A 90 -3.75 2.76 -10.07
CA SER A 90 -4.58 3.21 -11.19
C SER A 90 -5.69 2.22 -11.55
N VAL A 91 -5.47 0.93 -11.29
CA VAL A 91 -6.46 -0.14 -11.51
C VAL A 91 -7.45 -0.22 -10.35
N ASN A 92 -6.95 -0.27 -9.11
CA ASN A 92 -7.80 -0.33 -7.93
C ASN A 92 -7.11 0.23 -6.68
N ASN A 93 -7.35 1.51 -6.38
CA ASN A 93 -6.81 2.16 -5.19
C ASN A 93 -7.50 1.76 -3.88
N LYS A 94 -8.62 1.03 -3.89
CA LYS A 94 -9.28 0.54 -2.67
C LYS A 94 -8.64 -0.70 -2.06
N ARG A 95 -7.80 -1.41 -2.83
CA ARG A 95 -7.27 -2.73 -2.45
C ARG A 95 -5.79 -2.90 -2.83
N THR A 96 -5.06 -1.79 -2.90
CA THR A 96 -3.64 -1.77 -3.30
C THR A 96 -2.82 -1.07 -2.23
N LEU A 97 -1.76 -1.74 -1.77
CA LEU A 97 -0.76 -1.20 -0.86
C LEU A 97 0.63 -1.55 -1.40
N PHE A 98 1.62 -0.69 -1.13
CA PHE A 98 3.02 -1.01 -1.30
C PHE A 98 3.72 -0.95 0.05
N VAL A 99 4.56 -1.94 0.33
CA VAL A 99 5.33 -2.06 1.55
C VAL A 99 6.82 -2.11 1.21
N HIS A 100 7.57 -1.12 1.66
CA HIS A 100 9.03 -1.25 1.69
C HIS A 100 9.45 -1.99 2.96
N VAL A 101 10.32 -2.98 2.79
CA VAL A 101 10.97 -3.69 3.89
C VAL A 101 12.46 -3.33 3.92
N PRO A 102 13.08 -3.28 5.10
CA PRO A 102 14.52 -3.06 5.17
C PRO A 102 15.27 -4.31 4.69
N ASP A 103 16.59 -4.19 4.54
CA ASP A 103 17.41 -5.35 4.20
C ASP A 103 17.54 -6.35 5.38
N MET A 104 18.12 -7.51 5.08
CA MET A 104 18.26 -8.61 6.04
C MET A 104 19.23 -8.33 7.20
N ASN A 105 19.99 -7.23 7.16
CA ASN A 105 20.84 -6.83 8.28
C ASN A 105 20.03 -6.11 9.37
N ILE A 106 18.86 -5.57 9.02
CA ILE A 106 17.95 -4.90 9.95
C ILE A 106 16.95 -5.90 10.53
N TYR A 107 16.23 -6.63 9.67
CA TYR A 107 15.27 -7.65 10.07
C TYR A 107 15.56 -8.96 9.37
N SER A 108 15.48 -10.07 10.11
CA SER A 108 15.63 -11.39 9.51
C SER A 108 14.51 -11.68 8.51
N THR A 109 14.70 -12.73 7.70
CA THR A 109 13.65 -13.21 6.77
C THR A 109 12.37 -13.56 7.55
N ASP A 110 12.50 -14.23 8.70
CA ASP A 110 11.36 -14.61 9.53
C ASP A 110 10.64 -13.40 10.13
N GLN A 111 11.39 -12.40 10.61
CA GLN A 111 10.82 -11.15 11.12
C GLN A 111 10.08 -10.39 10.02
N THR A 112 10.68 -10.31 8.82
CA THR A 112 10.07 -9.68 7.65
C THR A 112 8.82 -10.43 7.19
N ALA A 113 8.83 -11.76 7.21
CA ALA A 113 7.68 -12.57 6.85
C ALA A 113 6.51 -12.36 7.83
N ARG A 114 6.77 -12.42 9.14
CA ARG A 114 5.77 -12.14 10.18
C ARG A 114 5.21 -10.71 10.07
N ALA A 115 6.06 -9.75 9.76
CA ALA A 115 5.65 -8.36 9.53
C ALA A 115 4.64 -8.26 8.38
N LEU A 116 4.97 -8.86 7.23
CA LEU A 116 4.12 -8.83 6.04
C LEU A 116 2.81 -9.60 6.25
N GLU A 117 2.85 -10.74 6.95
CA GLU A 117 1.65 -11.49 7.35
C GLU A 117 0.72 -10.62 8.19
N ARG A 118 1.25 -9.95 9.22
CA ARG A 118 0.43 -9.08 10.08
C ARG A 118 -0.15 -7.89 9.31
N ILE A 119 0.61 -7.30 8.38
CA ILE A 119 0.10 -6.20 7.52
C ILE A 119 -1.02 -6.70 6.60
N LEU A 120 -0.89 -7.92 6.05
CA LEU A 120 -1.91 -8.54 5.23
C LEU A 120 -3.21 -8.76 6.02
N GLU A 121 -3.12 -9.29 7.24
CA GLU A 121 -4.27 -9.46 8.14
C GLU A 121 -4.99 -8.13 8.37
N LEU A 122 -4.27 -7.08 8.76
CA LEU A 122 -4.83 -5.74 9.01
C LEU A 122 -5.51 -5.16 7.76
N CYS A 123 -4.92 -5.37 6.57
CA CYS A 123 -5.55 -4.97 5.31
C CYS A 123 -6.87 -5.71 5.07
N LEU A 124 -6.91 -7.03 5.33
CA LEU A 124 -8.09 -7.86 5.15
C LEU A 124 -9.20 -7.48 6.14
N GLU A 125 -8.86 -7.24 7.41
CA GLU A 125 -9.78 -6.74 8.44
C GLU A 125 -10.43 -5.42 8.00
N GLN A 126 -9.64 -4.46 7.52
CA GLN A 126 -10.17 -3.19 7.03
C GLN A 126 -11.10 -3.37 5.83
N ILE A 127 -10.70 -4.19 4.86
CA ILE A 127 -11.49 -4.47 3.66
C ILE A 127 -12.83 -5.13 4.02
N ALA A 128 -12.82 -6.12 4.92
CA ALA A 128 -14.04 -6.81 5.35
C ALA A 128 -15.01 -5.86 6.06
N ALA A 129 -14.50 -4.99 6.93
CA ALA A 129 -15.31 -3.96 7.59
C ALA A 129 -15.93 -2.98 6.58
N ASP A 130 -15.15 -2.53 5.60
CA ASP A 130 -15.61 -1.63 4.53
C ASP A 130 -16.69 -2.26 3.64
N ASP A 131 -16.58 -3.56 3.35
CA ASP A 131 -17.58 -4.27 2.55
C ASP A 131 -18.88 -4.48 3.35
N ALA A 132 -18.79 -4.86 4.63
CA ALA A 132 -19.95 -4.97 5.50
C ALA A 132 -20.71 -3.64 5.67
N ALA A 133 -19.99 -2.51 5.79
CA ALA A 133 -20.60 -1.18 5.87
C ALA A 133 -21.38 -0.78 4.60
N LYS A 134 -20.92 -1.22 3.41
CA LYS A 134 -21.61 -0.99 2.14
C LYS A 134 -22.90 -1.80 2.05
N GLU A 135 -22.88 -3.06 2.47
CA GLU A 135 -24.09 -3.90 2.47
C GLU A 135 -25.19 -3.36 3.39
N VAL A 136 -24.82 -2.76 4.53
CA VAL A 136 -25.78 -2.12 5.45
C VAL A 136 -26.39 -0.86 4.84
N THR A 137 -25.62 -0.09 4.07
CA THR A 137 -26.09 1.17 3.45
C THR A 137 -26.90 0.93 2.17
N GLU A 138 -26.76 -0.22 1.52
CA GLU A 138 -27.47 -0.59 0.28
C GLU A 138 -28.80 -1.34 0.50
N LYS A 139 -29.14 -1.79 1.72
CA LYS A 139 -30.47 -2.36 2.03
C LYS A 139 -31.55 -1.26 2.01
N PRO A 140 -32.58 -1.34 1.14
CA PRO A 140 -33.44 -0.21 0.81
C PRO A 140 -34.42 0.16 1.95
N LYS A 141 -34.68 1.47 2.07
CA LYS A 141 -35.82 2.08 2.79
C LYS A 141 -37.18 1.76 2.15
N ASN A 142 -37.43 0.50 1.80
CA ASN A 142 -38.74 0.05 1.29
C ASN A 142 -39.50 -0.71 2.38
N LYS A 143 -40.11 0.05 3.30
CA LYS A 143 -41.29 -0.36 4.08
C LYS A 143 -41.86 0.84 4.83
N CYS A 144 -42.46 1.78 4.11
CA CYS A 144 -43.56 2.58 4.65
C CYS A 144 -44.37 3.19 3.50
N LEU A 145 -45.31 2.40 2.98
CA LEU A 145 -46.57 2.90 2.42
C LEU A 145 -47.60 1.82 2.80
N LEU A 146 -48.10 1.96 4.02
CA LEU A 146 -49.44 1.51 4.38
C LEU A 146 -50.32 2.74 4.18
N GLU A 147 -51.26 2.65 3.24
CA GLU A 147 -52.63 3.17 3.30
C GLU A 147 -53.39 2.71 2.04
#